data_AF-G6EXG9-F1
#
_entry.id   AF-G6EXG9-F1
#
_cell.length_a   1.000
_cell.length_b   1.000
_cell.length_c   1.000
_cell.angle_alpha   90.00
_cell.angle_beta   90.00
_cell.angle_gamma   90.00
#
_symmetry.space_group_name_H-M   'P 1'
#
loop_
_entity.id
_entity.type
_entity.pdbx_description
1 polymer ?
#
loop_
_entity_poly.entity_id
_entity_poly.type
_entity_poly.pdbx_seq_one_letter_code
_entity_poly.pdbx_strand_id
1 'polypeptide(L)'
;MHAAEQQGYNMDNIFITGHSLGSSVVSYVGQQTGLAGVAFESTGIPSSFTAKGTGDNFVNVVNYGDPWAEYASDTAGNSAIVQALPAGASGDFNHYGKVVTVGDKAVQKAFLPVC
;
A
#
# COMPACT_ATOMS: atom_id res chain seq x y z
N MET A 1 4.37 7.90 21.33
CA MET A 1 3.98 9.25 20.87
C MET A 1 4.85 9.58 19.68
N HIS A 2 4.28 10.16 18.62
CA HIS A 2 5.00 10.45 17.38
C HIS A 2 5.89 11.68 17.55
N ALA A 3 7.05 11.73 16.88
CA ALA A 3 7.93 12.89 16.93
C ALA A 3 7.24 14.20 16.47
N ALA A 4 6.25 14.10 15.59
CA ALA A 4 5.47 15.25 15.11
C ALA A 4 4.53 15.83 16.20
N GLU A 5 3.87 14.97 16.98
CA GLU A 5 3.04 15.40 18.12
C GLU A 5 3.88 16.15 19.16
N GLN A 6 5.12 15.70 19.39
CA GLN A 6 6.07 16.36 20.30
C GLN A 6 6.51 17.76 19.81
N GLN A 7 6.39 18.01 18.51
CA GLN A 7 6.66 19.30 17.89
C GLN A 7 5.40 20.16 17.75
N GLY A 8 4.26 19.72 18.31
CA GLY A 8 2.98 20.45 18.25
C GLY A 8 2.22 20.30 16.94
N TYR A 9 2.64 19.40 16.04
CA TYR A 9 1.88 19.10 14.84
C TYR A 9 0.77 18.10 15.15
N ASN A 10 -0.48 18.51 14.91
CA ASN A 10 -1.60 17.57 14.91
C ASN A 10 -1.41 16.57 13.75
N MET A 11 -1.60 15.28 14.03
CA MET A 11 -1.53 14.20 13.05
C MET A 11 -2.55 14.38 11.91
N ASP A 12 -3.68 15.05 12.18
CA ASP A 12 -4.67 15.40 11.14
C ASP A 12 -4.14 16.40 10.10
N ASN A 13 -3.06 17.12 10.43
CA ASN A 13 -2.42 18.09 9.54
C ASN A 13 -1.22 17.49 8.78
N ILE A 14 -0.99 16.18 8.90
CA ILE A 14 0.12 15.49 8.25
C ILE A 14 -0.45 14.58 7.18
N PHE A 15 0.04 14.77 5.96
CA PHE A 15 -0.36 13.99 4.80
C PHE A 15 0.88 13.35 4.18
N ILE A 16 0.81 12.04 3.91
CA ILE A 16 1.92 11.29 3.32
C ILE A 16 1.60 10.86 1.89
N THR A 17 2.62 10.88 1.04
CA THR A 17 2.50 10.44 -0.35
C THR A 17 3.79 9.86 -0.89
N GLY A 18 3.68 8.99 -1.89
CA GLY A 18 4.81 8.33 -2.51
C GLY A 18 4.41 7.58 -3.79
N HIS A 19 5.41 7.28 -4.61
CA HIS A 19 5.27 6.55 -5.87
C HIS A 19 6.29 5.40 -5.93
N SER A 20 5.95 4.29 -6.59
CA SER A 20 6.84 3.13 -6.81
C SER A 20 7.37 2.54 -5.49
N LEU A 21 8.67 2.57 -5.18
CA LEU A 21 9.12 2.11 -3.86
C LEU A 21 8.59 3.02 -2.73
N GLY A 22 8.47 4.32 -3.01
CA GLY A 22 7.99 5.31 -2.05
C GLY A 22 6.53 5.10 -1.67
N SER A 23 5.71 4.55 -2.57
CA SER A 23 4.30 4.26 -2.28
C SER A 23 4.18 3.14 -1.24
N SER A 24 4.99 2.08 -1.33
CA SER A 24 5.04 1.00 -0.33
C SER A 24 5.52 1.49 1.03
N VAL A 25 6.49 2.42 1.05
CA VAL A 25 6.97 3.04 2.29
C VAL A 25 5.86 3.85 2.95
N VAL A 26 5.12 4.68 2.20
CA VAL A 26 4.03 5.46 2.79
C VAL A 26 2.81 4.59 3.16
N SER A 27 2.56 3.49 2.45
CA SER A 27 1.57 2.49 2.86
C SER A 27 1.94 1.88 4.23
N TYR A 28 3.21 1.52 4.43
CA TYR A 28 3.70 1.01 5.72
C TYR A 28 3.61 2.07 6.81
N VAL A 29 4.06 3.30 6.55
CA VAL A 29 3.99 4.40 7.52
C VAL A 29 2.53 4.72 7.88
N GLY A 30 1.63 4.77 6.90
CA GLY A 30 0.20 4.97 7.10
C GLY A 30 -0.41 3.89 7.99
N GLN A 31 -0.09 2.62 7.72
CA GLN A 31 -0.51 1.51 8.58
C GLN A 31 0.01 1.67 10.02
N GLN A 32 1.31 1.92 10.21
CA GLN A 32 1.90 1.98 11.55
C GLN A 32 1.43 3.20 12.37
N THR A 33 1.12 4.32 11.72
CA THR A 33 0.88 5.61 12.39
C THR A 33 -0.58 6.05 12.40
N GLY A 34 -1.40 5.57 11.46
CA GLY A 34 -2.76 6.05 11.22
C GLY A 34 -2.85 7.34 10.38
N LEU A 35 -1.73 7.82 9.83
CA LEU A 35 -1.71 9.02 8.99
C LEU A 35 -2.51 8.84 7.69
N ALA A 36 -3.19 9.91 7.29
CA ALA A 36 -3.88 9.99 6.00
C ALA A 36 -2.86 10.13 4.86
N GLY A 37 -3.20 9.60 3.68
CA GLY A 37 -2.28 9.67 2.56
C GLY A 37 -2.79 9.13 1.24
N VAL A 38 -1.99 9.35 0.20
CA VAL A 38 -2.20 8.80 -1.14
C VAL A 38 -0.90 8.16 -1.63
N ALA A 39 -0.98 6.87 -1.96
CA ALA A 39 0.07 6.11 -2.63
C ALA A 39 -0.24 5.97 -4.13
N PHE A 40 0.80 5.96 -4.97
CA PHE A 40 0.71 5.70 -6.40
C PHE A 40 1.52 4.46 -6.75
N GLU A 41 0.87 3.46 -7.33
CA GLU A 41 1.47 2.18 -7.69
C GLU A 41 2.18 1.56 -6.48
N SER A 42 1.45 1.20 -5.43
CA SER A 42 2.04 0.49 -4.28
C SER A 42 1.93 -1.01 -4.50
N THR A 43 2.97 -1.75 -4.16
CA THR A 43 2.83 -3.20 -3.91
C THR A 43 1.98 -3.42 -2.66
N GLY A 44 1.47 -4.65 -2.50
CA GLY A 44 0.85 -5.10 -1.28
C GLY A 44 1.86 -5.17 -0.13
N ILE A 45 1.40 -4.81 1.07
CA ILE A 45 2.22 -4.89 2.29
C ILE A 45 1.58 -5.85 3.28
N PRO A 46 2.37 -6.52 4.14
CA PRO A 46 1.79 -7.36 5.18
C PRO A 46 0.85 -6.55 6.06
N SER A 47 -0.33 -7.09 6.34
CA SER A 47 -1.21 -6.50 7.34
C SER A 47 -0.73 -6.79 8.75
N SER A 48 -1.02 -5.88 9.67
CA SER A 48 -0.56 -5.88 11.05
C SER A 48 -1.73 -5.57 11.99
N PHE A 49 -2.08 -6.55 12.83
CA PHE A 49 -3.16 -6.40 13.82
C PHE A 49 -2.81 -5.46 14.99
N THR A 50 -1.54 -5.07 15.10
CA THR A 50 -1.04 -4.19 16.16
C THR A 50 -0.76 -2.77 15.67
N ALA A 51 -0.93 -2.52 14.38
CA ALA A 51 -0.71 -1.20 13.80
C ALA A 51 -1.87 -0.24 14.12
N LYS A 52 -1.59 1.06 14.11
CA LYS A 52 -2.58 2.08 14.50
C LYS A 52 -3.61 2.40 13.41
N GLY A 53 -3.22 2.29 12.14
CA GLY A 53 -4.02 2.67 11.00
C GLY A 53 -4.93 1.54 10.52
N THR A 54 -6.17 1.89 10.19
CA THR A 54 -7.18 0.97 9.62
C THR A 54 -7.27 1.04 8.11
N GLY A 55 -6.64 2.05 7.48
CA GLY A 55 -6.68 2.30 6.04
C GLY A 55 -7.84 3.18 5.56
N ASP A 56 -8.79 3.55 6.44
CA ASP A 56 -10.01 4.29 6.05
C ASP A 56 -9.74 5.69 5.49
N ASN A 57 -8.61 6.29 5.85
CA ASN A 57 -8.15 7.61 5.43
C ASN A 57 -7.01 7.58 4.39
N PHE A 58 -6.81 6.42 3.74
CA PHE A 58 -5.71 6.21 2.81
C PHE A 58 -6.21 5.71 1.46
N VAL A 59 -5.65 6.22 0.36
CA VAL A 59 -5.99 5.80 -1.00
C VAL A 59 -4.74 5.28 -1.71
N ASN A 60 -4.89 4.17 -2.41
CA ASN A 60 -3.88 3.61 -3.30
C ASN A 60 -4.37 3.74 -4.74
N VAL A 61 -3.71 4.58 -5.53
CA VAL A 61 -3.99 4.74 -6.96
C VAL A 61 -3.10 3.78 -7.72
N VAL A 62 -3.70 2.93 -8.55
CA VAL A 62 -2.98 1.91 -9.31
C VAL A 62 -3.36 1.95 -10.78
N ASN A 63 -2.40 1.82 -11.68
CA ASN A 63 -2.61 1.76 -13.11
C ASN A 63 -2.86 0.31 -13.54
N TYR A 64 -3.79 0.11 -14.48
CA TYR A 64 -3.93 -1.18 -15.15
C TYR A 64 -2.61 -1.59 -15.83
N GLY A 65 -2.09 -2.78 -15.46
CA GLY A 65 -0.87 -3.34 -16.02
C GLY A 65 0.42 -2.78 -15.42
N ASP A 66 0.37 -2.04 -14.32
CA ASP A 66 1.56 -1.71 -13.55
C ASP A 66 2.08 -2.97 -12.82
N PRO A 67 3.28 -3.48 -13.16
CA PRO A 67 3.77 -4.73 -12.61
C PRO A 67 4.11 -4.62 -11.11
N TRP A 68 4.40 -3.42 -10.62
CA TRP A 68 4.76 -3.21 -9.22
C TRP A 68 3.52 -3.21 -8.32
N ALA A 69 2.45 -2.57 -8.77
CA ALA A 69 1.14 -2.62 -8.10
C ALA A 69 0.52 -4.03 -8.12
N GLU A 70 0.80 -4.81 -9.16
CA GLU A 70 0.32 -6.20 -9.26
C GLU A 70 0.95 -7.16 -8.24
N TYR A 71 2.03 -6.78 -7.57
CA TYR A 71 2.56 -7.55 -6.44
C TYR A 71 1.71 -7.36 -5.17
N ALA A 72 0.42 -7.68 -5.24
CA ALA A 72 -0.51 -7.62 -4.13
C ALA A 72 -1.59 -8.71 -4.23
N SER A 73 -2.03 -9.24 -3.09
CA SER A 73 -2.98 -10.35 -2.99
C SER A 73 -4.42 -10.00 -3.40
N ASP A 74 -4.77 -8.72 -3.42
CA ASP A 74 -6.06 -8.18 -3.86
C ASP A 74 -6.10 -7.82 -5.35
N THR A 75 -4.97 -8.00 -6.07
CA THR A 75 -4.90 -7.91 -7.53
C THR A 75 -4.71 -9.28 -8.17
N ALA A 76 -5.27 -9.47 -9.36
CA ALA A 76 -5.23 -10.76 -10.03
C ALA A 76 -3.82 -11.07 -10.57
N GLY A 77 -3.15 -12.10 -10.02
CA GLY A 77 -2.22 -12.91 -10.78
C GLY A 77 -0.75 -12.98 -10.33
N ASN A 78 -0.29 -12.21 -9.35
CA ASN A 78 1.12 -12.24 -8.96
C ASN A 78 1.36 -12.47 -7.46
N SER A 79 2.39 -13.26 -7.16
CA SER A 79 2.89 -13.48 -5.79
C SER A 79 3.55 -12.20 -5.29
N ALA A 80 3.28 -11.80 -4.04
CA ALA A 80 3.96 -10.67 -3.42
C ALA A 80 5.49 -10.77 -3.58
N ILE A 81 6.17 -9.63 -3.83
CA ILE A 81 7.65 -9.57 -3.88
C ILE A 81 8.27 -10.11 -2.58
N VAL A 82 7.58 -9.93 -1.46
CA VAL A 82 8.02 -10.39 -0.15
C VAL A 82 7.33 -11.73 0.16
N GLN A 83 8.14 -12.79 0.27
CA GLN A 83 7.66 -14.14 0.62
C GLN A 83 7.89 -14.49 2.11
N ALA A 84 8.56 -13.62 2.86
CA ALA A 84 8.86 -13.83 4.28
C ALA A 84 8.06 -12.85 5.13
N LEU A 85 7.21 -13.39 6.03
CA LEU A 85 6.38 -12.59 6.93
C LEU A 85 7.16 -12.24 8.21
N PRO A 86 7.19 -10.97 8.64
CA PRO A 86 7.61 -10.63 9.99
C PRO A 86 6.68 -11.25 11.04
N ALA A 87 7.19 -11.50 12.25
CA ALA A 87 6.39 -12.03 13.35
C ALA A 87 5.18 -11.13 13.64
N GLY A 88 3.98 -11.70 13.60
CA GLY A 88 2.71 -10.99 13.82
C GLY A 88 2.06 -10.38 12.58
N ALA A 89 2.67 -10.52 11.40
CA ALA A 89 2.02 -10.18 10.13
C ALA A 89 1.04 -11.27 9.69
N SER A 90 -0.10 -10.89 9.14
CA SER A 90 -0.97 -11.84 8.44
C SER A 90 -0.45 -12.04 7.00
N GLY A 91 -0.73 -13.21 6.41
CA GLY A 91 -0.31 -13.55 5.05
C GLY A 91 -1.01 -12.80 3.92
N ASP A 92 -1.86 -11.83 4.25
CA ASP A 92 -2.56 -11.01 3.27
C ASP A 92 -1.70 -9.78 2.90
N PHE A 93 -1.11 -9.84 1.71
CA PHE A 93 -0.33 -8.74 1.13
C PHE A 93 -1.24 -7.87 0.25
N ASN A 94 -2.30 -7.32 0.82
CA ASN A 94 -3.19 -6.41 0.09
C ASN A 94 -2.59 -5.00 -0.01
N HIS A 95 -3.12 -4.20 -0.92
CA HIS A 95 -2.86 -2.76 -0.89
C HIS A 95 -3.40 -2.17 0.42
N TYR A 96 -2.66 -1.23 1.01
CA TYR A 96 -3.15 -0.50 2.18
C TYR A 96 -4.14 0.58 1.77
N GLY A 97 -5.28 0.63 2.46
CA GLY A 97 -6.35 1.59 2.22
C GLY A 97 -7.25 1.26 1.03
N LYS A 98 -7.97 2.26 0.54
CA LYS A 98 -8.88 2.11 -0.60
C LYS A 98 -8.11 2.08 -1.92
N VAL A 99 -8.29 1.03 -2.71
CA VAL A 99 -7.71 0.93 -4.06
C VAL A 99 -8.58 1.66 -5.08
N VAL A 100 -7.94 2.48 -5.93
CA VAL A 100 -8.54 3.15 -7.08
C VAL A 100 -7.72 2.79 -8.30
N THR A 101 -8.27 1.94 -9.17
CA THR A 101 -7.61 1.56 -10.42
C THR A 101 -7.94 2.54 -11.54
N VAL A 102 -6.94 2.97 -12.30
CA VAL A 102 -7.06 3.93 -13.41
C VAL A 102 -6.35 3.43 -14.67
N GLY A 103 -6.58 4.11 -15.80
CA GLY A 103 -6.02 3.74 -17.11
C GLY A 103 -6.92 2.80 -17.92
N ASP A 104 -6.35 2.18 -18.96
CA ASP A 104 -7.06 1.26 -19.84
C ASP A 104 -6.98 -0.18 -19.32
N LYS A 105 -8.14 -0.75 -18.98
CA LYS A 105 -8.28 -2.13 -18.50
C LYS A 105 -7.74 -3.17 -19.48
N ALA A 106 -7.66 -2.87 -20.78
CA ALA A 106 -7.07 -3.76 -21.76
C ALA A 106 -5.57 -4.02 -21.49
N VAL A 107 -4.86 -3.08 -20.85
CA VAL A 107 -3.41 -3.18 -20.56
C VAL A 107 -3.12 -4.20 -19.46
N GLN A 108 -4.08 -4.47 -18.57
CA GLN A 108 -3.94 -5.49 -17.52
C GLN A 108 -3.68 -6.91 -18.06
N LYS A 109 -3.90 -7.15 -19.36
CA LYS A 109 -3.64 -8.45 -20.00
C LYS A 109 -2.18 -8.74 -20.34
N ALA A 110 -1.22 -7.87 -19.98
CA ALA A 110 0.17 -8.00 -20.42
C ALA A 110 1.11 -8.81 -19.51
N PHE A 111 0.68 -9.24 -18.31
CA PHE A 111 1.52 -10.01 -17.37
C PHE A 111 0.93 -11.39 -17.00
N LEU A 112 0.17 -12.01 -17.91
CA LEU A 112 -0.13 -13.44 -17.82
C LEU A 112 1.18 -14.24 -17.92
N PRO A 113 1.32 -15.37 -17.20
CA PRO A 113 2.58 -16.10 -17.08
C PRO A 113 3.04 -16.55 -18.47
N VAL A 114 4.18 -16.02 -18.91
CA VAL A 114 4.97 -16.70 -19.94
C VAL A 114 5.46 -17.99 -19.28
N CYS A 115 5.13 -19.10 -19.93
CA CYS A 115 5.38 -20.50 -19.56
C CYS A 115 6.63 -20.78 -18.73
#